data_AF-A0AB39MGV0-F1
#
_entry.id   AF-A0AB39MGV0-F1
#
_cell.length_a   1.000
_cell.length_b   1.000
_cell.length_c   1.000
_cell.angle_alpha   90.00
_cell.angle_beta   90.00
_cell.angle_gamma   90.00
#
_symmetry.space_group_name_H-M   'P 1'
#
loop_
_entity.id
_entity.type
_entity.pdbx_description
1 polymer ?
#
loop_
_entity_poly.entity_id
_entity_poly.type
_entity_poly.pdbx_seq_one_letter_code
_entity_poly.pdbx_strand_id
1 'polypeptide(L)'
;MILSAFFNGEWVYGETAEEMERIVSIVMENLRGEGGEGRSYTPGSDAWFSIARERHSNENRAADNHLRVAINRRTGYGGLIWFVDGGSSRVGEVYESVWISDNPHPPSFDPRVVSDPGYPIFHDPASAIPIDRVHAALEEFWLSGSEDRPGCIGWVPGEANGQRLDRASVVDFAEDPVIDWGGLS
;
A
#
# COMPACT_ATOMS: atom_id res chain seq x y z
N MET A 1 -22.74 -0.29 -3.01
CA MET A 1 -21.28 -0.17 -3.22
C MET A 1 -20.63 -1.14 -2.26
N ILE A 2 -19.61 -1.86 -2.70
CA ILE A 2 -19.01 -2.97 -1.95
C ILE A 2 -17.54 -2.62 -1.74
N LEU A 3 -17.09 -2.67 -0.49
CA LEU A 3 -15.67 -2.63 -0.14
C LEU A 3 -15.14 -4.05 -0.21
N SER A 4 -14.16 -4.29 -1.07
CA SER A 4 -13.42 -5.55 -1.14
C SER A 4 -12.03 -5.32 -0.56
N ALA A 5 -11.58 -6.19 0.33
CA ALA A 5 -10.22 -6.12 0.87
C ALA A 5 -9.51 -7.47 0.68
N PHE A 6 -8.29 -7.46 0.14
CA PHE A 6 -7.41 -8.61 0.10
C PHE A 6 -6.41 -8.51 1.24
N PHE A 7 -6.45 -9.46 2.16
CA PHE A 7 -5.65 -9.47 3.37
C PHE A 7 -5.35 -10.91 3.79
N ASN A 8 -4.10 -11.21 4.17
CA ASN A 8 -3.64 -12.55 4.54
C ASN A 8 -3.95 -13.65 3.50
N GLY A 9 -3.96 -13.29 2.21
CA GLY A 9 -4.22 -14.24 1.12
C GLY A 9 -5.70 -14.49 0.84
N GLU A 10 -6.62 -13.79 1.50
CA GLU A 10 -8.06 -13.97 1.36
C GLU A 10 -8.76 -12.65 1.02
N TRP A 11 -9.85 -12.76 0.26
CA TRP A 11 -10.76 -11.63 -0.01
C TRP A 11 -11.87 -11.58 1.03
N VAL A 12 -12.10 -10.40 1.61
CA VAL A 12 -13.21 -10.09 2.50
C VAL A 12 -14.05 -8.93 1.95
N TYR A 13 -15.35 -8.92 2.24
CA TYR A 13 -16.31 -8.00 1.61
C TYR A 13 -17.25 -7.35 2.61
N GLY A 14 -17.47 -6.05 2.45
CA GLY A 14 -18.47 -5.29 3.19
C GLY A 14 -19.47 -4.63 2.24
N GLU A 15 -20.76 -4.86 2.45
CA GLU A 15 -21.85 -4.33 1.63
C GLU A 15 -22.66 -3.25 2.37
N THR A 16 -22.57 -3.25 3.69
CA THR A 16 -23.13 -2.24 4.60
C THR A 16 -22.02 -1.45 5.29
N ALA A 17 -22.34 -0.23 5.76
CA ALA A 17 -21.37 0.61 6.47
C ALA A 17 -20.76 -0.09 7.70
N GLU A 18 -21.57 -0.84 8.45
CA GLU A 18 -21.11 -1.61 9.62
C GLU A 18 -20.13 -2.73 9.22
N GLU A 19 -20.37 -3.41 8.10
CA GLU A 19 -19.44 -4.43 7.60
C GLU A 19 -18.15 -3.83 7.08
N MET A 20 -18.22 -2.68 6.40
CA MET A 20 -17.05 -1.96 5.89
C MET A 20 -16.15 -1.48 7.05
N GLU A 21 -16.75 -0.85 8.06
CA GLU A 21 -16.04 -0.42 9.28
C GLU A 21 -15.40 -1.63 9.99
N ARG A 22 -16.14 -2.73 10.13
CA ARG A 22 -15.61 -3.96 10.74
C ARG A 22 -14.43 -4.53 9.97
N ILE A 23 -14.46 -4.51 8.62
CA ILE A 23 -13.34 -4.98 7.80
C ILE A 23 -12.12 -4.08 7.99
N VAL A 24 -12.30 -2.76 7.95
CA VAL A 24 -11.21 -1.80 8.19
C VAL A 24 -10.59 -2.05 9.56
N SER A 25 -11.40 -2.19 10.62
CA SER A 25 -10.90 -2.48 11.97
C SER A 25 -10.11 -3.79 12.01
N ILE A 26 -10.67 -4.89 11.48
CA ILE A 26 -10.00 -6.20 11.48
C ILE A 26 -8.67 -6.15 10.74
N VAL A 27 -8.62 -5.54 9.55
CA VAL A 27 -7.39 -5.43 8.78
C VAL A 27 -6.38 -4.56 9.53
N MET A 28 -6.80 -3.38 9.99
CA MET A 28 -5.95 -2.43 10.72
C MET A 28 -5.48 -2.94 12.08
N GLU A 29 -6.13 -3.93 12.68
CA GLU A 29 -5.70 -4.61 13.91
C GLU A 29 -4.74 -5.79 13.64
N ASN A 30 -4.81 -6.39 12.46
CA ASN A 30 -4.07 -7.60 12.13
C ASN A 30 -2.89 -7.41 11.17
N LEU A 31 -2.78 -6.26 10.49
CA LEU A 31 -1.59 -5.90 9.71
C LEU A 31 -0.31 -6.00 10.56
N ARG A 32 0.77 -6.52 10.00
CA ARG A 32 2.02 -6.73 10.74
C ARG A 32 3.10 -5.84 10.16
N GLY A 33 3.78 -5.09 11.04
CA GLY A 33 5.04 -4.43 10.67
C GLY A 33 6.17 -5.45 10.54
N GLU A 34 7.34 -4.95 10.16
CA GLU A 34 8.55 -5.77 10.13
C GLU A 34 8.81 -6.44 11.50
N GLY A 35 9.07 -7.74 11.44
CA GLY A 35 9.34 -8.61 12.58
C GLY A 35 10.70 -9.29 12.45
N GLY A 36 11.40 -9.39 13.58
CA GLY A 36 12.74 -9.97 13.65
C GLY A 36 13.09 -10.56 15.01
N GLU A 37 12.10 -10.98 15.80
CA GLU A 37 12.38 -11.70 17.05
C GLU A 37 12.54 -13.21 16.74
N GLY A 38 13.80 -13.66 16.67
CA GLY A 38 14.14 -15.09 16.50
C GLY A 38 14.84 -15.42 15.18
N ARG A 39 14.60 -16.64 14.66
CA ARG A 39 15.30 -17.20 13.48
C ARG A 39 14.62 -16.90 12.14
N SER A 40 13.49 -16.20 12.13
CA SER A 40 12.67 -16.01 10.94
C SER A 40 12.40 -14.52 10.72
N TYR A 41 13.00 -13.96 9.67
CA TYR A 41 12.71 -12.61 9.21
C TYR A 41 11.29 -12.57 8.62
N THR A 42 10.49 -11.58 9.01
CA THR A 42 9.19 -11.31 8.37
C THR A 42 9.16 -9.84 7.95
N PRO A 43 9.03 -9.53 6.64
CA PRO A 43 9.07 -8.15 6.16
C PRO A 43 7.90 -7.28 6.64
N GLY A 44 6.79 -7.93 7.01
CA GLY A 44 5.53 -7.30 7.36
C GLY A 44 4.41 -7.82 6.46
N SER A 45 3.25 -7.20 6.53
CA SER A 45 2.14 -7.42 5.63
C SER A 45 1.48 -6.12 5.21
N ASP A 46 0.84 -6.17 4.06
CA ASP A 46 -0.02 -5.14 3.51
C ASP A 46 -1.45 -5.68 3.34
N ALA A 47 -2.36 -4.78 3.01
CA ALA A 47 -3.71 -5.10 2.59
C ALA A 47 -4.09 -4.22 1.40
N TRP A 48 -4.93 -4.75 0.53
CA TRP A 48 -5.38 -4.06 -0.67
C TRP A 48 -6.88 -3.83 -0.56
N PHE A 49 -7.32 -2.60 -0.67
CA PHE A 49 -8.74 -2.24 -0.64
C PHE A 49 -9.18 -1.74 -2.00
N SER A 50 -10.37 -2.13 -2.43
CA SER A 50 -10.99 -1.66 -3.65
C SER A 50 -12.49 -1.47 -3.46
N ILE A 51 -13.08 -0.57 -4.23
CA ILE A 51 -14.49 -0.20 -4.11
C ILE A 51 -15.14 -0.36 -5.47
N ALA A 52 -16.24 -1.09 -5.53
CA ALA A 52 -16.99 -1.26 -6.77
C ALA A 52 -18.48 -1.50 -6.50
N ARG A 53 -19.26 -1.66 -7.57
CA ARG A 53 -20.66 -2.09 -7.48
C ARG A 53 -20.82 -3.58 -7.22
N GLU A 54 -19.80 -4.36 -7.54
CA GLU A 54 -19.75 -5.82 -7.41
C GLU A 54 -18.53 -6.23 -6.58
N ARG A 55 -18.52 -7.46 -6.07
CA ARG A 55 -17.40 -8.01 -5.31
C ARG A 55 -16.18 -8.18 -6.22
N HIS A 56 -15.04 -7.65 -5.78
CA HIS A 56 -13.77 -7.83 -6.48
C HIS A 56 -13.12 -9.17 -6.07
N SER A 57 -12.76 -10.00 -7.03
CA SER A 57 -12.00 -11.23 -6.81
C SER A 57 -10.96 -11.42 -7.92
N ASN A 58 -10.14 -12.46 -7.78
CA ASN A 58 -9.15 -12.80 -8.81
C ASN A 58 -9.80 -13.14 -10.16
N GLU A 59 -11.00 -13.74 -10.13
CA GLU A 59 -11.82 -14.10 -11.29
C GLU A 59 -12.70 -12.96 -11.77
N ASN A 60 -13.13 -12.07 -10.86
CA ASN A 60 -13.98 -10.92 -11.16
C ASN A 60 -13.30 -9.61 -10.75
N ARG A 61 -12.57 -8.99 -11.68
CA ARG A 61 -11.93 -7.68 -11.47
C ARG A 61 -12.95 -6.54 -11.55
N ALA A 62 -13.84 -6.48 -10.57
CA ALA A 62 -14.97 -5.56 -10.53
C ALA A 62 -14.58 -4.10 -10.22
N ALA A 63 -13.40 -3.90 -9.67
CA ALA A 63 -12.86 -2.60 -9.29
C ALA A 63 -11.57 -2.37 -10.07
N ASP A 64 -11.36 -1.14 -10.53
CA ASP A 64 -10.13 -0.72 -11.17
C ASP A 64 -9.28 0.15 -10.26
N ASN A 65 -9.77 0.57 -9.10
CA ASN A 65 -9.05 1.38 -8.11
C ASN A 65 -8.59 0.54 -6.92
N HIS A 66 -7.35 0.77 -6.50
CA HIS A 66 -6.70 0.04 -5.42
C HIS A 66 -6.07 1.00 -4.43
N LEU A 67 -6.37 0.82 -3.15
CA LEU A 67 -5.72 1.46 -2.02
C LEU A 67 -4.98 0.39 -1.21
N ARG A 68 -3.67 0.35 -1.36
CA ARG A 68 -2.78 -0.53 -0.60
C ARG A 68 -2.36 0.16 0.69
N VAL A 69 -2.36 -0.61 1.78
CA VAL A 69 -2.12 -0.14 3.13
C VAL A 69 -1.11 -1.03 3.81
N ALA A 70 -0.13 -0.43 4.48
CA ALA A 70 0.74 -1.14 5.41
C ALA A 70 0.95 -0.29 6.66
N ILE A 71 1.12 -0.93 7.81
CA ILE A 71 1.41 -0.26 9.08
C ILE A 71 2.50 -0.97 9.88
N ASN A 72 3.26 -0.21 10.64
CA ASN A 72 4.18 -0.69 11.65
C ASN A 72 3.77 -0.12 13.02
N ARG A 73 3.00 -0.90 13.80
CA ARG A 73 2.52 -0.48 15.13
C ARG A 73 3.64 -0.23 16.14
N ARG A 74 4.82 -0.83 15.95
CA ARG A 74 5.96 -0.59 16.85
C ARG A 74 6.49 0.83 16.74
N THR A 75 6.40 1.42 15.56
CA THR A 75 6.86 2.79 15.29
C THR A 75 5.70 3.79 15.29
N GLY A 76 4.46 3.34 15.13
CA GLY A 76 3.26 4.19 15.13
C GLY A 76 2.94 4.78 13.75
N TYR A 77 3.58 4.28 12.69
CA TYR A 77 3.44 4.80 11.33
C TYR A 77 2.86 3.77 10.37
N GLY A 78 2.32 4.25 9.26
CA GLY A 78 1.94 3.46 8.10
C GLY A 78 2.14 4.22 6.80
N GLY A 79 1.82 3.57 5.69
CA GLY A 79 2.01 4.06 4.34
C GLY A 79 0.86 3.62 3.46
N LEU A 80 0.55 4.45 2.46
CA LEU A 80 -0.51 4.20 1.50
C LEU A 80 0.03 4.30 0.08
N ILE A 81 -0.47 3.42 -0.78
CA ILE A 81 -0.27 3.47 -2.23
C ILE A 81 -1.65 3.41 -2.87
N TRP A 82 -1.98 4.39 -3.69
CA TRP A 82 -3.21 4.39 -4.48
C TRP A 82 -2.87 4.35 -5.96
N PHE A 83 -3.59 3.54 -6.71
CA PHE A 83 -3.44 3.46 -8.17
C PHE A 83 -4.72 2.89 -8.78
N VAL A 84 -4.80 2.97 -10.11
CA VAL A 84 -5.78 2.21 -10.87
C VAL A 84 -5.11 1.18 -11.77
N ASP A 85 -5.82 0.11 -12.10
CA ASP A 85 -5.36 -0.90 -13.04
C ASP A 85 -5.15 -0.30 -14.44
N GLY A 86 -4.07 -0.69 -15.12
CA GLY A 86 -3.76 -0.18 -16.46
C GLY A 86 -4.78 -0.51 -17.56
N GLY A 87 -5.78 -1.34 -17.26
CA GLY A 87 -6.94 -1.61 -18.12
C GLY A 87 -8.15 -0.72 -17.83
N SER A 88 -8.05 0.20 -16.88
CA SER A 88 -9.12 1.14 -16.53
C SER A 88 -9.48 2.01 -17.73
N SER A 89 -10.78 2.33 -17.86
CA SER A 89 -11.28 3.30 -18.84
C SER A 89 -11.23 4.74 -18.32
N ARG A 90 -10.77 4.95 -17.07
CA ARG A 90 -10.61 6.26 -16.44
C ARG A 90 -9.48 7.01 -17.14
N VAL A 91 -9.69 8.30 -17.39
CA VAL A 91 -8.75 9.15 -18.14
C VAL A 91 -8.38 10.37 -17.29
N GLY A 92 -7.10 10.73 -17.31
CA GLY A 92 -6.55 11.89 -16.61
C GLY A 92 -5.31 11.52 -15.81
N GLU A 93 -4.42 12.49 -15.62
CA GLU A 93 -3.10 12.32 -14.98
C GLU A 93 -3.17 11.60 -13.62
N VAL A 94 -4.25 11.82 -12.87
CA VAL A 94 -4.50 11.14 -11.59
C VAL A 94 -4.61 9.63 -11.78
N TYR A 95 -5.30 9.15 -12.80
CA TYR A 95 -5.55 7.73 -13.06
C TYR A 95 -4.42 7.05 -13.86
N GLU A 96 -3.48 7.83 -14.39
CA GLU A 96 -2.33 7.29 -15.13
C GLU A 96 -1.08 7.11 -14.23
N SER A 97 -1.20 7.47 -12.95
CA SER A 97 -0.10 7.51 -12.00
C SER A 97 -0.37 6.61 -10.79
N VAL A 98 0.72 6.11 -10.19
CA VAL A 98 0.69 5.60 -8.82
C VAL A 98 0.94 6.77 -7.87
N TRP A 99 0.18 6.81 -6.78
CA TRP A 99 0.23 7.85 -5.77
C TRP A 99 0.65 7.26 -4.42
N ILE A 100 1.63 7.88 -3.78
CA ILE A 100 2.15 7.47 -2.48
C ILE A 100 1.74 8.51 -1.45
N SER A 101 1.38 8.08 -0.24
CA SER A 101 1.11 9.00 0.87
C SER A 101 2.27 9.97 1.05
N ASP A 102 1.95 11.23 1.37
CA ASP A 102 2.93 12.26 1.63
C ASP A 102 2.82 12.77 3.08
N ASN A 103 3.92 12.67 3.82
CA ASN A 103 4.07 13.19 5.16
C ASN A 103 4.92 14.47 5.14
N PRO A 104 4.31 15.67 5.34
CA PRO A 104 5.06 16.92 5.40
C PRO A 104 5.98 17.03 6.63
N HIS A 105 5.78 16.18 7.64
CA HIS A 105 6.58 16.12 8.87
C HIS A 105 7.11 14.69 9.07
N PRO A 106 8.05 14.23 8.22
CA PRO A 106 8.57 12.88 8.28
C PRO A 106 9.26 12.59 9.63
N PRO A 107 9.18 11.35 10.14
CA PRO A 107 10.02 10.93 11.25
C PRO A 107 11.50 11.05 10.89
N SER A 108 12.34 11.38 11.89
CA SER A 108 13.79 11.48 11.72
C SER A 108 14.50 10.12 11.68
N PHE A 109 13.75 9.03 11.61
CA PHE A 109 14.20 7.65 11.61
C PHE A 109 13.42 6.85 10.57
N ASP A 110 13.96 5.72 10.12
CA ASP A 110 13.25 4.79 9.24
C ASP A 110 12.15 4.04 10.02
N PRO A 111 10.85 4.24 9.72
CA PRO A 111 9.77 3.60 10.44
C PRO A 111 9.55 2.13 10.07
N ARG A 112 10.27 1.61 9.07
CA ARG A 112 10.20 0.23 8.58
C ARG A 112 8.76 -0.16 8.26
N VAL A 113 8.05 0.70 7.53
CA VAL A 113 6.72 0.39 6.99
C VAL A 113 6.92 -0.31 5.66
N VAL A 114 6.49 -1.57 5.57
CA VAL A 114 6.63 -2.37 4.35
C VAL A 114 5.88 -1.72 3.20
N SER A 115 6.54 -1.57 2.06
CA SER A 115 5.88 -1.12 0.82
C SER A 115 5.62 -2.29 -0.11
N ASP A 116 6.47 -3.31 -0.10
CA ASP A 116 6.27 -4.58 -0.81
C ASP A 116 6.68 -5.77 0.08
N PRO A 117 5.77 -6.66 0.48
CA PRO A 117 6.14 -7.85 1.25
C PRO A 117 6.84 -8.94 0.42
N GLY A 118 6.65 -8.97 -0.90
CA GLY A 118 7.26 -9.95 -1.81
C GLY A 118 8.74 -9.65 -2.06
N TYR A 119 9.09 -8.38 -2.06
CA TYR A 119 10.46 -7.86 -2.09
C TYR A 119 10.59 -6.91 -0.92
N PRO A 120 11.31 -7.22 0.18
CA PRO A 120 11.23 -6.53 1.47
C PRO A 120 11.75 -5.08 1.41
N ILE A 121 11.00 -4.24 0.70
CA ILE A 121 11.21 -2.82 0.46
C ILE A 121 10.28 -2.09 1.42
N PHE A 122 10.78 -0.96 1.89
CA PHE A 122 10.08 -0.10 2.85
C PHE A 122 9.75 1.23 2.19
N HIS A 123 8.67 1.84 2.64
CA HIS A 123 8.35 3.20 2.27
C HIS A 123 9.48 4.16 2.67
N ASP A 124 9.73 5.17 1.82
CA ASP A 124 10.52 6.34 2.21
C ASP A 124 9.91 6.94 3.52
N PRO A 125 10.72 7.41 4.49
CA PRO A 125 10.21 8.04 5.70
C PRO A 125 9.25 9.22 5.44
N ALA A 126 9.40 9.94 4.32
CA ALA A 126 8.44 10.98 3.91
C ALA A 126 7.13 10.46 3.35
N SER A 127 7.01 9.16 3.11
CA SER A 127 5.73 8.53 2.84
C SER A 127 5.05 7.98 4.08
N ALA A 128 5.78 7.85 5.20
CA ALA A 128 5.28 7.26 6.43
C ALA A 128 4.46 8.29 7.21
N ILE A 129 3.14 8.10 7.30
CA ILE A 129 2.21 8.94 8.04
C ILE A 129 1.78 8.25 9.35
N PRO A 130 1.34 9.02 10.37
CA PRO A 130 0.78 8.44 11.60
C PRO A 130 -0.40 7.48 11.33
N ILE A 131 -0.52 6.40 12.13
CA ILE A 131 -1.54 5.36 11.93
C ILE A 131 -2.98 5.91 12.01
N ASP A 132 -3.25 6.91 12.84
CA ASP A 132 -4.55 7.58 12.91
C ASP A 132 -4.91 8.27 11.58
N ARG A 133 -3.91 8.78 10.86
CA ARG A 133 -4.09 9.36 9.52
C ARG A 133 -4.31 8.31 8.44
N VAL A 134 -3.67 7.14 8.58
CA VAL A 134 -3.98 5.96 7.74
C VAL A 134 -5.43 5.53 7.93
N HIS A 135 -5.90 5.45 9.17
CA HIS A 135 -7.28 5.11 9.49
C HIS A 135 -8.28 6.10 8.87
N ALA A 136 -8.04 7.40 9.07
CA ALA A 136 -8.90 8.45 8.52
C ALA A 136 -8.96 8.41 6.98
N ALA A 137 -7.83 8.13 6.32
CA ALA A 137 -7.81 7.99 4.86
C ALA A 137 -8.58 6.76 4.37
N LEU A 138 -8.49 5.64 5.09
CA LEU A 138 -9.30 4.45 4.78
C LEU A 138 -10.78 4.71 4.99
N GLU A 139 -11.15 5.38 6.08
CA GLU A 139 -12.53 5.77 6.35
C GLU A 139 -13.10 6.65 5.24
N GLU A 140 -12.36 7.68 4.82
CA GLU A 140 -12.76 8.52 3.70
C GLU A 140 -12.89 7.74 2.39
N PHE A 141 -11.98 6.80 2.13
CA PHE A 141 -11.99 5.98 0.92
C PHE A 141 -13.35 5.28 0.75
N TRP A 142 -13.84 4.60 1.79
CA TRP A 142 -15.11 3.89 1.70
C TRP A 142 -16.35 4.76 1.98
N LEU A 143 -16.25 5.80 2.82
CA LEU A 143 -17.37 6.70 3.12
C LEU A 143 -17.74 7.60 1.95
N SER A 144 -16.73 8.12 1.24
CA SER A 144 -16.97 8.97 0.06
C SER A 144 -17.67 8.19 -1.04
N GLY A 145 -17.48 6.86 -1.06
CA GLY A 145 -17.84 6.01 -2.19
C GLY A 145 -17.19 6.48 -3.50
N SER A 146 -16.17 7.34 -3.41
CA SER A 146 -15.40 7.77 -4.55
C SER A 146 -14.44 6.65 -4.90
N GLU A 147 -14.32 6.37 -6.19
CA GLU A 147 -13.28 5.48 -6.70
C GLU A 147 -11.94 6.23 -6.83
N ASP A 148 -11.82 7.41 -6.20
CA ASP A 148 -10.66 8.29 -6.16
C ASP A 148 -9.79 8.07 -4.90
N ARG A 149 -8.61 8.67 -4.89
CA ARG A 149 -7.73 8.70 -3.72
C ARG A 149 -8.31 9.60 -2.60
N PRO A 150 -8.19 9.21 -1.32
CA PRO A 150 -8.58 10.04 -0.18
C PRO A 150 -7.99 11.45 -0.20
N GLY A 151 -8.79 12.48 0.04
CA GLY A 151 -8.37 13.89 0.05
C GLY A 151 -7.84 14.39 1.39
N CYS A 152 -8.06 13.64 2.48
CA CYS A 152 -7.67 14.05 3.82
C CYS A 152 -6.15 14.03 4.06
N ILE A 153 -5.34 13.45 3.17
CA ILE A 153 -3.87 13.40 3.24
C ILE A 153 -3.22 13.93 1.95
N GLY A 154 -1.92 14.26 2.05
CA GLY A 154 -1.10 14.58 0.89
C GLY A 154 -0.73 13.33 0.10
N TRP A 155 -0.45 13.51 -1.20
CA TRP A 155 0.04 12.45 -2.08
C TRP A 155 1.10 12.99 -3.02
N VAL A 156 2.03 12.11 -3.42
CA VAL A 156 3.00 12.38 -4.48
C VAL A 156 3.01 11.25 -5.51
N PRO A 157 3.40 11.54 -6.77
CA PRO A 157 3.63 10.49 -7.76
C PRO A 157 4.72 9.52 -7.32
N GLY A 158 4.53 8.24 -7.64
CA GLY A 158 5.42 7.15 -7.25
C GLY A 158 5.30 5.93 -8.14
N GLU A 159 5.75 4.81 -7.60
CA GLU A 159 5.71 3.47 -8.20
C GLU A 159 4.96 2.51 -7.28
N ALA A 160 4.42 1.41 -7.82
CA ALA A 160 3.62 0.45 -7.05
C ALA A 160 4.40 -0.26 -5.91
N ASN A 161 5.73 -0.18 -5.95
CA ASN A 161 6.64 -0.67 -4.91
C ASN A 161 6.85 0.33 -3.75
N GLY A 162 6.16 1.48 -3.75
CA GLY A 162 6.24 2.51 -2.70
C GLY A 162 7.31 3.58 -2.92
N GLN A 163 8.10 3.48 -3.98
CA GLN A 163 9.09 4.50 -4.33
C GLN A 163 8.40 5.79 -4.76
N ARG A 164 8.93 6.93 -4.30
CA ARG A 164 8.47 8.25 -4.72
C ARG A 164 9.26 8.73 -5.93
N LEU A 165 8.62 9.43 -6.87
CA LEU A 165 9.27 10.01 -8.05
C LEU A 165 9.87 11.40 -7.80
N ASP A 166 9.53 12.04 -6.68
CA ASP A 166 10.07 13.35 -6.28
C ASP A 166 11.44 13.26 -5.56
N ARG A 167 11.99 12.05 -5.44
CA ARG A 167 13.22 11.75 -4.70
C ARG A 167 14.07 10.71 -5.43
N ALA A 168 15.33 10.61 -5.01
CA ALA A 168 16.23 9.58 -5.50
C ALA A 168 15.70 8.17 -5.13
N SER A 169 15.93 7.20 -6.01
CA SER A 169 15.62 5.80 -5.75
C SER A 169 16.30 5.31 -4.48
N VAL A 170 15.53 4.66 -3.61
CA VAL A 170 16.06 3.98 -2.40
C VAL A 170 16.69 2.63 -2.76
N VAL A 171 16.32 2.05 -3.91
CA VAL A 171 17.00 0.89 -4.47
C VAL A 171 18.26 1.37 -5.18
N ASP A 172 19.41 1.24 -4.51
CA ASP A 172 20.69 1.11 -5.22
C ASP A 172 20.54 -0.13 -6.10
N PHE A 173 20.64 0.04 -7.42
CA PHE A 173 20.79 -1.10 -8.31
C PHE A 173 22.01 -1.88 -7.80
N ALA A 174 21.80 -3.11 -7.32
CA ALA A 174 22.90 -4.03 -7.17
C ALA A 174 23.53 -4.14 -8.56
N GLU A 175 24.74 -3.62 -8.75
CA GLU A 175 25.48 -3.88 -9.98
C GLU A 175 25.49 -5.40 -10.17
N ASP A 176 24.96 -5.87 -11.31
CA ASP A 176 25.02 -7.29 -11.65
C ASP A 176 26.47 -7.73 -11.44
N PRO A 177 26.73 -8.78 -10.62
CA PRO A 177 28.09 -9.24 -10.44
C PRO A 177 28.65 -9.55 -11.83
N VAL A 178 29.77 -8.94 -12.18
CA VAL A 178 30.50 -9.29 -13.39
C VAL A 178 30.92 -10.75 -13.24
N ILE A 179 30.14 -11.66 -13.81
CA ILE A 179 30.46 -13.07 -13.83
C ILE A 179 31.61 -13.23 -14.84
N ASP A 180 32.81 -13.44 -14.34
CA ASP A 180 33.97 -13.82 -15.15
C ASP A 180 33.81 -15.27 -15.62
N TRP A 181 33.26 -15.43 -16.83
CA TRP A 181 33.13 -16.72 -17.51
C TRP A 181 34.47 -17.27 -18.04
N GLY A 182 35.59 -16.56 -17.85
CA GLY A 182 36.92 -16.93 -18.37
C GLY A 182 37.63 -18.06 -17.62
N GLY A 183 37.08 -18.54 -16.50
CA GLY A 183 37.69 -19.60 -15.67
C GLY A 183 37.26 -21.04 -15.99
N LEU A 184 36.36 -21.24 -16.96
CA LEU A 184 35.82 -22.55 -17.34
C LEU A 184 36.24 -22.93 -18.76
N SER A 185 37.54 -23.17 -18.96
CA SER A 185 38.06 -23.86 -20.16
C SER A 185 39.16 -24.84 -19.79
#